data_AF-A0A2U0S7H7-F1
#
_entry.id   AF-A0A2U0S7H7-F1
#
_cell.length_a   1.000
_cell.length_b   1.000
_cell.length_c   1.000
_cell.angle_alpha   90.00
_cell.angle_beta   90.00
_cell.angle_gamma   90.00
#
_symmetry.space_group_name_H-M   'P 1'
#
loop_
_entity.id
_entity.type
_entity.pdbx_description
1 polymer ?
#
loop_
_entity_poly.entity_id
_entity_poly.type
_entity_poly.pdbx_seq_one_letter_code
_entity_poly.pdbx_strand_id
1 'polypeptide(L)'
;MRVVFDNGMLITGDQLNVDVEATKKTVETNHREAFALALSVGYPCKETIKPLLQQAHQKAMSLSLGAAIPTKETIADLIRKANSEAACINEKVKPKSA
;
A
#
# COMPACT_ATOMS: atom_id res chain seq x y z
N MET A 1 37.49 -8.89 27.38
CA MET A 1 38.50 -8.05 26.70
C MET A 1 37.98 -6.62 26.75
N ARG A 2 38.71 -5.65 27.33
CA ARG A 2 38.11 -4.36 27.74
C ARG A 2 37.98 -3.33 26.61
N VAL A 3 38.90 -3.32 25.65
CA VAL A 3 38.91 -2.42 24.49
C VAL A 3 39.79 -3.02 23.40
N VAL A 4 39.42 -2.82 22.14
CA VAL A 4 40.22 -3.15 20.96
C VAL A 4 40.47 -1.86 20.20
N PHE A 5 41.72 -1.58 19.84
CA PHE A 5 42.08 -0.44 19.00
C PHE A 5 42.21 -0.93 17.57
N ASP A 6 41.36 -0.43 16.68
CA ASP A 6 41.40 -0.74 15.26
C ASP A 6 41.24 0.54 14.43
N ASN A 7 42.10 0.72 13.43
CA ASN A 7 42.10 1.86 12.50
C ASN A 7 41.90 3.26 13.14
N GLY A 8 42.53 3.52 14.28
CA GLY A 8 42.40 4.81 14.98
C GLY A 8 41.18 4.94 15.89
N MET A 9 40.32 3.91 15.96
CA MET A 9 39.12 3.89 16.79
C MET A 9 39.28 2.92 17.97
N LEU A 10 38.96 3.41 19.16
CA LEU A 10 38.82 2.58 20.36
C LEU A 10 37.41 1.96 20.36
N ILE A 11 37.33 0.67 20.05
CA ILE A 11 36.09 -0.08 20.09
C ILE A 11 35.96 -0.73 21.47
N THR A 12 34.93 -0.32 22.19
CA THR A 12 34.61 -0.89 23.50
C THR A 12 34.06 -2.31 23.36
N GLY A 13 34.23 -3.16 24.38
CA GLY A 13 33.77 -4.54 24.34
C GLY A 13 32.26 -4.69 24.03
N ASP A 14 31.46 -3.70 24.44
CA ASP A 14 30.01 -3.68 24.19
C ASP A 14 29.68 -3.37 22.71
N GLN A 15 30.47 -2.53 22.04
CA GLN A 15 30.32 -2.23 20.61
C GLN A 15 30.82 -3.37 19.71
N LEU A 16 31.67 -4.25 20.24
CA LEU A 16 32.12 -5.45 19.54
C LEU A 16 31.04 -6.53 19.46
N ASN A 17 30.03 -6.47 20.34
CA ASN A 17 28.89 -7.39 20.34
C ASN A 17 27.83 -6.93 19.33
N VAL A 18 28.08 -7.20 18.05
CA VAL A 18 27.15 -6.87 16.97
C VAL A 18 26.03 -7.90 16.92
N ASP A 19 24.81 -7.44 17.18
CA ASP A 19 23.61 -8.24 16.93
C ASP A 19 23.26 -8.20 15.44
N VAL A 20 23.53 -9.32 14.76
CA VAL A 20 23.28 -9.49 13.33
C VAL A 20 21.78 -9.52 13.03
N GLU A 21 20.96 -10.10 13.91
CA GLU A 21 19.51 -10.20 13.71
C GLU A 21 18.85 -8.83 13.83
N ALA A 22 19.22 -8.06 14.86
CA ALA A 22 18.73 -6.71 15.04
C ALA A 22 19.09 -5.82 13.84
N THR A 23 20.34 -5.90 13.37
CA THR A 23 20.82 -5.11 12.21
C THR A 23 20.04 -5.46 10.95
N LYS A 24 19.84 -6.77 10.68
CA LYS A 24 19.05 -7.23 9.53
C LYS A 24 17.63 -6.67 9.59
N LYS A 25 16.99 -6.74 10.76
CA LYS A 25 15.63 -6.21 10.97
C LYS A 25 15.56 -4.71 10.72
N THR A 26 16.56 -3.94 11.18
CA THR A 26 16.63 -2.50 10.92
C THR A 26 16.73 -2.19 9.42
N VAL A 27 17.57 -2.92 8.68
CA VAL A 27 17.69 -2.73 7.23
C VAL A 27 16.38 -3.03 6.52
N GLU A 28 15.70 -4.12 6.88
CA GLU A 28 14.39 -4.48 6.32
C GLU A 28 13.32 -3.41 6.60
N THR A 29 13.25 -2.91 7.83
CA THR A 29 12.32 -1.84 8.22
C THR A 29 12.61 -0.56 7.44
N ASN A 30 13.86 -0.12 7.40
CA ASN A 30 14.25 1.12 6.71
C ASN A 30 13.96 1.03 5.20
N HIS A 31 14.17 -0.13 4.59
CA HIS A 31 13.81 -0.34 3.18
C HIS A 31 12.30 -0.22 2.96
N ARG A 32 11.48 -0.85 3.82
CA ARG A 32 10.02 -0.75 3.73
C ARG A 32 9.53 0.68 3.91
N GLU A 33 10.10 1.42 4.85
CA GLU A 33 9.75 2.82 5.11
C GLU A 33 10.12 3.71 3.91
N ALA A 34 11.34 3.56 3.37
CA ALA A 34 11.77 4.29 2.19
C ALA A 34 10.90 3.99 0.97
N PHE A 35 10.53 2.72 0.77
CA PHE A 35 9.61 2.31 -0.29
C PHE A 35 8.21 2.90 -0.11
N ALA A 36 7.67 2.86 1.11
CA ALA A 36 6.37 3.45 1.43
C ALA A 36 6.37 4.97 1.21
N LEU A 37 7.45 5.66 1.57
CA LEU A 37 7.63 7.09 1.32
C LEU A 37 7.68 7.39 -0.19
N ALA A 38 8.45 6.62 -0.95
CA ALA A 38 8.52 6.80 -2.40
C ALA A 38 7.16 6.60 -3.06
N LEU A 39 6.36 5.63 -2.59
CA LEU A 39 4.99 5.42 -3.07
C LEU A 39 4.04 6.56 -2.68
N SER A 40 4.14 7.08 -1.46
CA SER A 40 3.23 8.14 -0.98
C SER A 40 3.46 9.48 -1.68
N VAL A 41 4.71 9.80 -1.99
CA VAL A 41 5.09 11.03 -2.73
C VAL A 41 4.94 10.86 -4.25
N GLY A 42 4.76 9.62 -4.74
CA GLY A 42 4.65 9.35 -6.16
C GLY A 42 5.99 9.39 -6.91
N TYR A 43 7.09 9.07 -6.22
CA TYR A 43 8.44 9.13 -6.80
C TYR A 43 8.72 7.91 -7.70
N PRO A 44 8.98 8.11 -9.00
CA PRO A 44 9.14 7.01 -9.95
C PRO A 44 10.55 6.42 -9.92
N CYS A 45 10.67 5.19 -9.42
CA CYS A 45 11.85 4.34 -9.47
C CYS A 45 11.52 3.05 -10.22
N LYS A 46 12.55 2.28 -10.62
CA LYS A 46 12.37 0.96 -11.26
C LYS A 46 11.49 0.02 -10.42
N GLU A 47 11.61 0.11 -9.10
CA GLU A 47 10.86 -0.70 -8.13
C GLU A 47 9.45 -0.15 -7.85
N THR A 48 9.26 1.17 -7.89
CA THR A 48 7.99 1.82 -7.51
C THR A 48 7.06 2.13 -8.68
N ILE A 49 7.56 2.16 -9.93
CA ILE A 49 6.75 2.60 -11.07
C ILE A 49 5.53 1.69 -11.34
N LYS A 50 5.71 0.36 -11.25
CA LYS A 50 4.63 -0.61 -11.44
C LYS A 50 3.55 -0.47 -10.37
N PRO A 51 3.87 -0.51 -9.06
CA PRO A 51 2.86 -0.33 -8.02
C PRO A 51 2.21 1.06 -8.05
N LEU A 52 2.94 2.12 -8.44
CA LEU A 52 2.37 3.46 -8.62
C LEU A 52 1.28 3.48 -9.71
N LEU A 53 1.56 2.89 -10.88
CA LEU A 53 0.58 2.82 -11.96
C LEU A 53 -0.67 2.01 -11.57
N GLN A 54 -0.48 0.88 -10.89
CA GLN A 54 -1.60 0.08 -10.38
C GLN A 54 -2.43 0.86 -9.37
N GLN A 55 -1.78 1.56 -8.43
CA GLN A 55 -2.47 2.36 -7.44
C GLN A 55 -3.23 3.53 -8.08
N ALA A 56 -2.63 4.20 -9.06
CA ALA A 56 -3.26 5.30 -9.80
C ALA A 56 -4.52 4.80 -10.54
N HIS A 57 -4.43 3.66 -11.23
CA HIS A 57 -5.57 3.04 -11.90
C HIS A 57 -6.68 2.68 -10.91
N GLN A 58 -6.36 2.02 -9.78
CA GLN A 58 -7.34 1.68 -8.75
C GLN A 58 -8.03 2.91 -8.15
N LYS A 59 -7.27 3.98 -7.87
CA LYS A 59 -7.81 5.25 -7.36
C LYS A 59 -8.74 5.91 -8.38
N ALA A 60 -8.34 5.97 -9.64
CA ALA A 60 -9.18 6.52 -10.72
C ALA A 60 -10.48 5.73 -10.88
N MET A 61 -10.40 4.40 -10.80
CA MET A 61 -11.56 3.51 -10.90
C MET A 61 -12.52 3.67 -9.72
N SER A 62 -11.98 3.70 -8.50
CA SER A 62 -12.77 3.97 -7.29
C SER A 62 -13.47 5.34 -7.37
N LEU A 63 -12.76 6.38 -7.82
CA LEU A 63 -13.34 7.71 -8.00
C LEU A 63 -14.45 7.72 -9.04
N SER A 64 -14.22 7.11 -10.21
CA SER A 64 -15.22 7.08 -11.29
C SER A 64 -16.47 6.30 -10.88
N LEU A 65 -16.33 5.19 -10.16
CA LEU A 65 -17.45 4.42 -9.63
C LEU A 65 -18.20 5.14 -8.50
N GLY A 66 -17.47 5.88 -7.66
CA GLY A 66 -18.04 6.68 -6.58
C GLY A 66 -18.83 7.89 -7.12
N ALA A 67 -18.29 8.56 -8.13
CA ALA A 67 -18.91 9.73 -8.76
C ALA A 67 -19.91 9.36 -9.88
N ALA A 68 -20.14 8.06 -10.14
CA ALA A 68 -20.99 7.55 -11.21
C ALA A 68 -20.66 8.11 -12.61
N ILE A 69 -19.38 8.35 -12.88
CA ILE A 69 -18.91 8.89 -14.17
C ILE A 69 -18.78 7.73 -15.17
N PRO A 70 -19.54 7.72 -16.28
CA PRO A 70 -19.48 6.66 -17.26
C PRO A 70 -18.26 6.85 -18.17
N THR A 71 -17.31 5.92 -18.08
CA THR A 71 -16.19 5.78 -19.01
C THR A 71 -16.27 4.40 -19.67
N LYS A 72 -15.50 4.20 -20.75
CA LYS A 72 -15.48 2.91 -21.47
C LYS A 72 -15.14 1.72 -20.55
N GLU A 73 -14.33 1.97 -19.53
CA GLU A 73 -13.87 0.96 -18.58
C GLU A 73 -14.85 0.78 -17.41
N THR A 74 -15.54 1.85 -16.97
CA THR A 74 -16.39 1.82 -15.77
C THR A 74 -17.86 1.52 -16.05
N ILE A 75 -18.32 1.69 -17.28
CA ILE A 75 -19.76 1.61 -17.60
C ILE A 75 -20.37 0.25 -17.28
N ALA A 76 -19.65 -0.85 -17.53
CA ALA A 76 -20.12 -2.20 -17.22
C ALA A 76 -20.26 -2.42 -15.71
N ASP A 77 -19.32 -1.89 -14.92
CA ASP A 77 -19.33 -1.97 -13.47
C ASP A 77 -20.43 -1.09 -12.87
N LEU A 78 -20.67 0.09 -13.43
CA LEU A 78 -21.76 0.99 -13.02
C LEU A 78 -23.14 0.35 -13.27
N ILE A 79 -23.35 -0.27 -14.43
CA ILE A 79 -24.60 -0.98 -14.74
C ILE A 79 -24.80 -2.14 -13.77
N ARG A 80 -23.75 -2.92 -13.49
CA ARG A 80 -23.83 -4.02 -12.51
C ARG A 80 -24.21 -3.51 -11.12
N LYS A 81 -23.59 -2.42 -10.66
CA LYS A 81 -23.91 -1.78 -9.38
C LYS A 81 -25.36 -1.31 -9.33
N ALA A 82 -25.82 -0.59 -10.36
CA ALA A 82 -27.19 -0.11 -10.44
C ALA A 82 -28.22 -1.25 -10.44
N ASN A 83 -27.94 -2.34 -11.14
CA ASN A 83 -28.82 -3.51 -11.16
C ASN A 83 -28.90 -4.18 -9.77
N SER A 84 -27.77 -4.32 -9.07
CA SER A 84 -27.75 -4.86 -7.71
C SER A 84 -28.52 -3.98 -6.73
N GLU A 85 -28.39 -2.66 -6.84
CA GLU A 85 -29.13 -1.69 -6.01
C GLU A 85 -30.65 -1.76 -6.29
N ALA A 86 -31.04 -1.78 -7.57
CA ALA A 86 -32.45 -1.92 -7.98
C ALA A 86 -33.06 -3.24 -7.50
N ALA A 87 -32.32 -4.35 -7.60
CA ALA A 87 -32.75 -5.65 -7.08
C ALA A 87 -32.97 -5.60 -5.56
N CYS A 88 -32.04 -5.00 -4.81
CA CYS A 88 -32.16 -4.84 -3.36
C CYS A 88 -33.36 -3.97 -2.95
N ILE A 89 -33.60 -2.87 -3.69
CA ILE A 89 -34.78 -2.02 -3.46
C ILE A 89 -36.05 -2.81 -3.73
N ASN A 90 -36.12 -3.54 -4.85
CA ASN A 90 -37.28 -4.34 -5.21
C ASN A 90 -37.60 -5.38 -4.13
N GLU A 91 -36.60 -6.03 -3.54
CA GLU A 91 -36.82 -6.96 -2.42
C GLU A 91 -37.40 -6.27 -1.18
N LYS A 92 -36.94 -5.05 -0.86
CA LYS A 92 -37.45 -4.29 0.30
C LYS A 92 -38.84 -3.68 0.08
N VAL A 93 -39.20 -3.41 -1.17
CA VAL A 93 -40.49 -2.81 -1.55
C VAL A 93 -41.60 -3.87 -1.67
N LYS A 94 -41.26 -5.16 -1.77
CA LYS A 94 -42.27 -6.22 -1.61
C LYS A 94 -42.97 -6.01 -0.26
N PRO A 95 -44.31 -5.83 -0.24
CA PRO A 95 -45.03 -5.64 1.01
C PRO A 95 -44.73 -6.84 1.89
N LYS A 96 -44.36 -6.58 3.16
CA LYS A 96 -44.25 -7.61 4.18
C LYS A 96 -45.61 -8.33 4.18
N SER A 97 -45.64 -9.54 3.63
CA SER A 97 -46.84 -10.38 3.61
C SER A 97 -47.32 -10.48 5.05
N ALA A 98 -48.46 -9.83 5.33
CA ALA A 98 -49.23 -10.01 6.54
C ALA A 98 -49.94 -11.37 6.48
#